data_AF-X1QW64-F1
#
_entry.id   AF-X1QW64-F1
#
_cell.length_a   1.000
_cell.length_b   1.000
_cell.length_c   1.000
_cell.angle_alpha   90.00
_cell.angle_beta   90.00
_cell.angle_gamma   90.00
#
_symmetry.space_group_name_H-M   'P 1'
#
loop_
_entity.id
_entity.type
_entity.pdbx_description
1 polymer ?
#
loop_
_entity_poly.entity_id
_entity_poly.type
_entity_poly.pdbx_seq_one_letter_code
_entity_poly.pdbx_strand_id
1 'polypeptide(L)'
;MGVARGFHTSGTGGPNPGEVIDYSGATIKINEDGSVDVVTALMDHGGGTWDAAAKVVAEVLKVPFEKVGIYNGIDTRTTVFDVNTHATRGIYCGCGAIKYVAEKVKEILLSYAATLFKDLPENLELTCNKKLGQAIIYPREIPQNYMTVGEIAEHAHITSWGTISYTDTLRQKNCPPCFITHFVEVEVNTKTGEISIPRAVIMGDSGTVINPDLWEGQIIGVYRNSFVF
;
A
#
# COMPACT_ATOMS: atom_id res chain seq x y z
N MET A 1 -38.11 -5.58 -5.68
CA MET A 1 -36.69 -5.66 -5.26
C MET A 1 -35.95 -6.62 -6.17
N GLY A 2 -34.78 -6.23 -6.64
CA GLY A 2 -33.83 -7.09 -7.37
C GLY A 2 -32.57 -7.33 -6.56
N VAL A 3 -31.90 -8.45 -6.84
CA VAL A 3 -30.57 -8.77 -6.28
C VAL A 3 -29.62 -9.11 -7.41
N ALA A 4 -28.39 -8.60 -7.33
CA ALA A 4 -27.32 -8.94 -8.25
C ALA A 4 -26.03 -9.18 -7.47
N ARG A 5 -25.24 -10.15 -7.92
CA ARG A 5 -23.89 -10.42 -7.41
C ARG A 5 -22.88 -10.35 -8.53
N GLY A 6 -21.69 -9.87 -8.22
CA GLY A 6 -20.56 -9.80 -9.14
C GLY A 6 -19.27 -10.11 -8.42
N PHE A 7 -18.24 -10.45 -9.19
CA PHE A 7 -16.88 -10.53 -8.70
C PHE A 7 -15.93 -10.01 -9.76
N HIS A 8 -14.76 -9.55 -9.33
CA HIS A 8 -13.67 -9.15 -10.20
C HIS A 8 -12.34 -9.53 -9.55
N THR A 9 -11.33 -9.86 -10.34
CA THR A 9 -10.00 -10.19 -9.81
C THR A 9 -9.18 -8.93 -9.56
N SER A 10 -8.32 -8.93 -8.54
CA SER A 10 -7.40 -7.82 -8.28
C SER A 10 -6.06 -8.13 -8.95
N GLY A 11 -5.78 -7.47 -10.07
CA GLY A 11 -4.66 -7.80 -10.96
C GLY A 11 -5.08 -8.74 -12.08
N THR A 12 -4.26 -8.73 -13.14
CA THR A 12 -4.47 -9.60 -14.29
C THR A 12 -3.93 -11.00 -14.03
N GLY A 13 -2.81 -11.12 -13.33
CA GLY A 13 -2.25 -12.40 -12.89
C GLY A 13 -1.94 -13.38 -14.03
N GLY A 14 -1.18 -14.42 -13.73
CA GLY A 14 -0.89 -15.48 -14.70
C GLY A 14 0.08 -16.49 -14.12
N PRO A 15 -0.16 -17.80 -14.29
CA PRO A 15 0.68 -18.82 -13.67
C PRO A 15 2.12 -18.74 -14.19
N ASN A 16 2.31 -18.37 -15.46
CA ASN A 16 3.62 -18.34 -16.10
C ASN A 16 4.15 -16.90 -16.30
N PRO A 17 5.46 -16.69 -16.15
CA PRO A 17 6.12 -15.45 -16.59
C PRO A 17 5.94 -15.23 -18.10
N GLY A 18 5.70 -13.99 -18.53
CA GLY A 18 5.63 -13.61 -19.95
C GLY A 18 4.25 -13.65 -20.60
N GLU A 19 3.26 -14.32 -20.00
CA GLU A 19 1.87 -14.30 -20.50
C GLU A 19 1.18 -12.97 -20.20
N VAL A 20 1.47 -12.40 -19.03
CA VAL A 20 0.90 -11.14 -18.54
C VAL A 20 2.00 -10.33 -17.86
N ILE A 21 2.26 -9.15 -18.40
CA ILE A 21 3.15 -8.15 -17.81
C ILE A 21 2.35 -7.45 -16.70
N ASP A 22 2.65 -7.76 -15.44
CA ASP A 22 1.91 -7.24 -14.28
C ASP A 22 2.88 -6.90 -13.13
N TYR A 23 3.96 -6.21 -13.48
CA TYR A 23 4.96 -5.76 -12.53
C TYR A 23 4.58 -4.38 -11.97
N SER A 24 4.90 -4.21 -10.69
CA SER A 24 4.98 -2.93 -10.00
C SER A 24 6.29 -2.89 -9.23
N GLY A 25 6.76 -1.71 -8.86
CA GLY A 25 7.93 -1.60 -8.02
C GLY A 25 8.07 -0.26 -7.36
N ALA A 26 9.09 -0.15 -6.53
CA ALA A 26 9.47 1.09 -5.88
C ALA A 26 10.95 1.13 -5.54
N THR A 27 11.43 2.34 -5.33
CA THR A 27 12.63 2.63 -4.55
C THR A 27 12.18 3.24 -3.23
N ILE A 28 12.65 2.71 -2.10
CA ILE A 28 12.36 3.26 -0.77
C ILE A 28 13.68 3.55 -0.07
N LYS A 29 13.79 4.71 0.59
CA LYS A 29 14.94 5.06 1.45
C LYS A 29 14.50 5.69 2.77
N ILE A 30 15.35 5.55 3.79
CA ILE A 30 15.19 6.22 5.09
C ILE A 30 16.18 7.38 5.19
N ASN A 31 15.71 8.54 5.64
CA ASN A 31 16.50 9.74 5.86
C ASN A 31 16.98 9.85 7.31
N GLU A 32 17.99 10.70 7.55
CA GLU A 32 18.58 10.94 8.88
C GLU A 32 17.58 11.56 9.87
N ASP A 33 16.57 12.27 9.37
CA ASP A 33 15.46 12.79 10.19
C ASP A 33 14.35 11.73 10.44
N GLY A 34 14.60 10.48 10.04
CA GLY A 34 13.68 9.35 10.13
C GLY A 34 12.44 9.41 9.22
N SER A 35 12.39 10.35 8.28
CA SER A 35 11.42 10.30 7.18
C SER A 35 11.76 9.21 6.18
N VAL A 36 10.75 8.75 5.44
CA VAL A 36 10.86 7.69 4.45
C VAL A 36 10.40 8.23 3.10
N ASP A 37 11.28 8.19 2.11
CA ASP A 37 10.94 8.56 0.74
C ASP A 37 10.60 7.30 -0.07
N VAL A 38 9.49 7.38 -0.80
CA VAL A 38 8.98 6.32 -1.67
C VAL A 38 8.89 6.86 -3.09
N VAL A 39 9.62 6.25 -4.02
CA VAL A 39 9.60 6.56 -5.44
C VAL A 39 8.99 5.36 -6.18
N THR A 40 7.84 5.56 -6.82
CA THR A 40 7.11 4.49 -7.52
C THR A 40 6.43 5.03 -8.77
N ALA A 41 6.31 4.19 -9.80
CA ALA A 41 5.51 4.49 -11.00
C ALA A 41 4.02 4.17 -10.81
N LEU A 42 3.63 3.62 -9.65
CA LEU A 42 2.23 3.36 -9.31
C LEU A 42 1.45 4.67 -9.33
N MET A 43 0.40 4.76 -10.15
CA MET A 43 -0.38 5.99 -10.31
C MET A 43 -1.68 5.95 -9.52
N ASP A 44 -2.01 7.08 -8.90
CA ASP A 44 -3.32 7.32 -8.29
C ASP A 44 -4.18 8.22 -9.18
N HIS A 45 -5.39 7.76 -9.50
CA HIS A 45 -6.38 8.50 -10.30
C HIS A 45 -7.57 8.98 -9.45
N GLY A 46 -7.36 9.14 -8.14
CA GLY A 46 -8.40 9.53 -7.18
C GLY A 46 -9.00 8.34 -6.42
N GLY A 47 -8.41 7.16 -6.54
CA GLY A 47 -8.82 5.95 -5.82
C GLY A 47 -8.16 5.82 -4.44
N GLY A 48 -7.16 6.65 -4.13
CA GLY A 48 -6.43 6.60 -2.86
C GLY A 48 -5.31 5.57 -2.83
N THR A 49 -4.78 5.20 -4.00
CA THR A 49 -3.69 4.23 -4.11
C THR A 49 -2.42 4.76 -3.44
N TRP A 50 -2.12 6.05 -3.53
CA TRP A 50 -0.96 6.64 -2.86
C TRP A 50 -1.13 6.71 -1.34
N ASP A 51 -2.31 7.10 -0.86
CA ASP A 51 -2.61 7.08 0.58
C ASP A 51 -2.45 5.67 1.16
N ALA A 52 -2.97 4.67 0.46
CA ALA A 52 -2.82 3.27 0.84
C ALA A 52 -1.36 2.81 0.82
N ALA A 53 -0.59 3.16 -0.22
CA ALA A 53 0.82 2.84 -0.31
C ALA A 53 1.62 3.46 0.86
N ALA A 54 1.37 4.72 1.19
CA ALA A 54 2.02 5.39 2.31
C ALA A 54 1.68 4.73 3.66
N LYS A 55 0.40 4.36 3.88
CA LYS A 55 -0.02 3.60 5.08
C LYS A 55 0.66 2.24 5.18
N VAL A 56 0.80 1.51 4.07
CA VAL A 56 1.51 0.23 4.02
C VAL A 56 2.98 0.39 4.42
N VAL A 57 3.68 1.38 3.87
CA VAL A 57 5.08 1.66 4.23
C VAL A 57 5.21 2.06 5.70
N ALA A 58 4.32 2.94 6.17
CA ALA A 58 4.27 3.36 7.57
C ALA A 58 4.07 2.17 8.52
N GLU A 59 3.19 1.22 8.16
CA GLU A 59 2.94 0.02 8.96
C GLU A 59 4.13 -0.95 8.98
N VAL A 60 4.80 -1.15 7.83
CA VAL A 60 5.95 -2.06 7.71
C VAL A 60 7.15 -1.52 8.51
N LEU A 61 7.47 -0.24 8.32
CA LEU A 61 8.62 0.43 8.94
C LEU A 61 8.31 1.03 10.32
N LYS A 62 7.05 0.96 10.77
CA LYS A 62 6.57 1.49 12.04
C LYS A 62 6.88 2.98 12.25
N VAL A 63 6.94 3.74 11.16
CA VAL A 63 7.06 5.20 11.21
C VAL A 63 5.67 5.84 11.22
N PRO A 64 5.50 7.07 11.75
CA PRO A 64 4.25 7.81 11.57
C PRO A 64 3.91 8.00 10.10
N PHE A 65 2.62 8.05 9.77
CA PHE A 65 2.15 8.23 8.39
C PHE A 65 2.69 9.52 7.77
N GLU A 66 2.79 10.59 8.56
CA GLU A 66 3.27 11.91 8.15
C GLU A 66 4.77 11.93 7.80
N LYS A 67 5.51 10.88 8.21
CA LYS A 67 6.93 10.70 7.89
C LYS A 67 7.14 9.92 6.59
N VAL A 68 6.08 9.45 5.93
CA VAL A 68 6.18 8.75 4.64
C VAL A 68 5.82 9.70 3.50
N GLY A 69 6.81 10.04 2.68
CA GLY A 69 6.64 10.87 1.49
C GLY A 69 6.67 10.04 0.21
N ILE A 70 5.58 10.05 -0.56
CA ILE A 70 5.59 9.54 -1.94
C ILE A 70 6.01 10.69 -2.86
N TYR A 71 7.07 10.47 -3.65
CA TYR A 71 7.60 11.45 -4.57
C TYR A 71 6.61 11.71 -5.73
N ASN A 72 6.22 12.98 -5.92
CA ASN A 72 5.22 13.39 -6.90
C ASN A 72 5.80 13.72 -8.30
N GLY A 73 7.12 13.85 -8.44
CA GLY A 73 7.81 14.15 -9.71
C GLY A 73 8.05 12.90 -10.56
N ILE A 74 7.05 12.03 -10.67
CA ILE A 74 7.16 10.70 -11.31
C ILE A 74 7.49 10.86 -12.79
N ASP A 75 8.56 10.17 -13.21
CA ASP A 75 9.05 10.13 -14.58
C ASP A 75 9.59 8.72 -14.86
N THR A 76 9.34 8.20 -16.06
CA THR A 76 9.80 6.85 -16.47
C THR A 76 11.33 6.71 -16.49
N ARG A 77 12.07 7.83 -16.44
CA ARG A 77 13.53 7.87 -16.28
C ARG A 77 13.99 7.70 -14.83
N THR A 78 13.12 7.97 -13.85
CA THR A 78 13.48 8.01 -12.42
C THR A 78 12.80 6.93 -11.59
N THR A 79 11.71 6.35 -12.09
CA THR A 79 10.98 5.28 -11.41
C THR A 79 11.24 3.91 -12.03
N VAL A 80 11.15 2.86 -11.23
CA VAL A 80 11.09 1.48 -11.76
C VAL A 80 9.79 1.25 -12.53
N PHE A 81 9.78 0.20 -13.35
CA PHE A 81 8.64 -0.15 -14.19
C PHE A 81 7.38 -0.46 -13.38
N ASP A 82 6.25 0.10 -13.83
CA ASP A 82 4.89 -0.31 -13.49
C ASP A 82 4.12 -0.47 -14.81
N VAL A 83 3.31 -1.51 -14.93
CA VAL A 83 2.58 -1.77 -16.20
C VAL A 83 1.57 -0.67 -16.52
N ASN A 84 0.91 -0.11 -15.50
CA ASN A 84 -0.14 0.93 -15.48
C ASN A 84 -1.18 0.62 -14.40
N THR A 85 -2.11 1.55 -14.17
CA THR A 85 -3.29 1.33 -13.33
C THR A 85 -4.43 0.72 -14.18
N HIS A 86 -4.67 -0.58 -14.02
CA HIS A 86 -5.77 -1.32 -14.66
C HIS A 86 -6.24 -2.48 -13.77
N ALA A 87 -7.34 -3.16 -14.14
CA ALA A 87 -7.78 -4.43 -13.54
C ALA A 87 -7.81 -4.48 -12.00
N THR A 88 -8.18 -3.37 -11.34
CA THR A 88 -8.27 -3.28 -9.87
C THR A 88 -6.97 -3.69 -9.15
N ARG A 89 -5.82 -3.49 -9.80
CA ARG A 89 -4.51 -3.96 -9.33
C ARG A 89 -3.80 -3.02 -8.36
N GLY A 90 -4.18 -1.75 -8.32
CA GLY A 90 -3.38 -0.69 -7.70
C GLY A 90 -2.98 -0.99 -6.25
N ILE A 91 -3.92 -1.47 -5.45
CA ILE A 91 -3.65 -1.87 -4.06
C ILE A 91 -2.92 -3.22 -4.01
N TYR A 92 -3.48 -4.27 -4.63
CA TYR A 92 -2.95 -5.62 -4.46
C TYR A 92 -1.57 -5.83 -5.10
N CYS A 93 -1.40 -5.42 -6.37
CA CYS A 93 -0.14 -5.51 -7.09
C CYS A 93 0.79 -4.34 -6.72
N GLY A 94 0.30 -3.11 -6.85
CA GLY A 94 1.09 -1.90 -6.63
C GLY A 94 1.57 -1.77 -5.19
N CYS A 95 0.65 -1.66 -4.22
CA CYS A 95 1.03 -1.59 -2.81
C CYS A 95 1.67 -2.90 -2.32
N GLY A 96 1.36 -4.04 -2.93
CA GLY A 96 2.04 -5.31 -2.66
C GLY A 96 3.53 -5.28 -3.01
N ALA A 97 3.90 -4.72 -4.16
CA ALA A 97 5.30 -4.53 -4.53
C ALA A 97 6.00 -3.52 -3.61
N ILE A 98 5.32 -2.43 -3.26
CA ILE A 98 5.83 -1.43 -2.30
C ILE A 98 6.05 -2.06 -0.92
N LYS A 99 5.13 -2.90 -0.44
CA LYS A 99 5.28 -3.66 0.81
C LYS A 99 6.53 -4.54 0.78
N TYR A 100 6.73 -5.27 -0.31
CA TYR A 100 7.91 -6.12 -0.49
C TYR A 100 9.22 -5.31 -0.43
N VAL A 101 9.28 -4.17 -1.14
CA VAL A 101 10.45 -3.27 -1.08
C VAL A 101 10.64 -2.72 0.34
N ALA A 102 9.56 -2.33 1.03
CA ALA A 102 9.63 -1.83 2.40
C ALA A 102 10.11 -2.90 3.40
N GLU A 103 9.73 -4.17 3.20
CA GLU A 103 10.24 -5.29 4.01
C GLU A 103 11.74 -5.49 3.80
N LYS A 104 12.25 -5.33 2.57
CA LYS A 104 13.70 -5.35 2.30
C LYS A 104 14.44 -4.16 2.90
N VAL A 105 13.86 -2.96 2.87
CA VAL A 105 14.41 -1.80 3.60
C VAL A 105 14.45 -2.08 5.11
N LYS A 106 13.41 -2.71 5.66
CA LYS A 106 13.38 -3.11 7.07
C LYS A 106 14.47 -4.12 7.43
N GLU A 107 14.73 -5.10 6.56
CA GLU A 107 15.83 -6.06 6.74
C GLU A 107 17.18 -5.34 6.82
N ILE A 108 17.46 -4.41 5.90
CA ILE A 108 18.69 -3.60 5.91
C ILE A 108 18.78 -2.76 7.19
N LEU A 109 17.71 -2.06 7.55
CA LEU A 109 17.63 -1.26 8.77
C LEU A 109 17.94 -2.09 10.03
N LEU A 110 17.33 -3.27 10.16
CA LEU A 110 17.57 -4.17 11.30
C LEU A 110 19.00 -4.73 11.29
N SER A 111 19.60 -4.97 10.12
CA SER A 111 20.99 -5.42 10.02
C SER A 111 21.99 -4.35 10.50
N TYR A 112 21.71 -3.08 10.22
CA TYR A 112 22.53 -1.96 10.69
C TYR A 112 22.34 -1.78 12.20
N ALA A 113 21.09 -1.80 12.68
CA ALA A 113 20.79 -1.74 14.10
C ALA A 113 21.46 -2.88 14.88
N ALA A 114 21.44 -4.10 14.35
CA ALA A 114 22.09 -5.28 14.94
C ALA A 114 23.59 -5.08 15.14
N THR A 115 24.26 -4.45 14.18
CA THR A 115 25.69 -4.11 14.28
C THR A 115 25.95 -3.10 15.41
N LEU A 116 25.06 -2.12 15.59
CA LEU A 116 25.18 -1.09 16.63
C LEU A 116 24.90 -1.63 18.04
N PHE A 117 23.87 -2.47 18.18
CA PHE A 117 23.51 -3.10 19.43
C PHE A 117 24.38 -4.32 19.77
N LYS A 118 25.20 -4.80 18.82
CA LYS A 118 26.01 -6.03 18.93
C LYS A 118 25.15 -7.26 19.25
N ASP A 119 24.00 -7.34 18.58
CA ASP A 119 23.00 -8.39 18.76
C ASP A 119 22.53 -8.91 17.38
N LEU A 120 21.72 -9.95 17.35
CA LEU A 120 21.13 -10.48 16.12
C LEU A 120 19.90 -9.65 15.70
N PRO A 121 19.64 -9.45 14.39
CA PRO A 121 18.47 -8.72 13.92
C PRO A 121 17.14 -9.26 14.44
N GLU A 122 17.06 -10.57 14.70
CA GLU A 122 15.87 -11.26 15.22
C GLU A 122 15.54 -10.92 16.68
N ASN A 123 16.54 -10.49 17.46
CA ASN A 123 16.39 -10.08 18.85
C ASN A 123 15.97 -8.61 18.97
N LEU A 124 15.96 -7.87 17.87
CA LEU A 124 15.54 -6.49 17.83
C LEU A 124 14.04 -6.37 17.59
N GLU A 125 13.46 -5.30 18.10
CA GLU A 125 12.08 -4.93 17.86
C GLU A 125 12.01 -3.50 17.29
N LEU A 126 11.21 -3.33 16.23
CA LEU A 126 10.95 -2.05 15.59
C LEU A 126 9.52 -1.61 15.95
N THR A 127 9.37 -0.44 16.55
CA THR A 127 8.06 0.10 16.97
C THR A 127 7.95 1.60 16.71
N CYS A 128 6.72 2.10 16.61
CA CYS A 128 6.46 3.53 16.46
C CYS A 128 6.44 4.21 17.84
N ASN A 129 7.33 5.17 18.08
CA ASN A 129 7.29 6.00 19.28
C ASN A 129 6.53 7.30 18.99
N LYS A 130 5.25 7.33 19.41
CA LYS A 130 4.37 8.49 19.21
C LYS A 130 4.86 9.77 19.86
N LYS A 131 5.66 9.69 20.95
CA LYS A 131 6.18 10.89 21.63
C LYS A 131 7.32 11.54 20.86
N LEU A 132 8.14 10.73 20.21
CA LEU A 132 9.27 11.21 19.39
C LEU A 132 8.84 11.51 17.94
N GLY A 133 7.66 11.05 17.52
CA GLY A 133 7.20 11.20 16.14
C GLY A 133 8.06 10.40 15.15
N GLN A 134 8.61 9.26 15.59
CA GLN A 134 9.53 8.45 14.81
C GLN A 134 9.51 6.98 15.26
N ALA A 135 9.98 6.08 14.39
CA ALA A 135 10.22 4.70 14.75
C ALA A 135 11.50 4.54 15.60
N ILE A 136 11.47 3.61 16.54
CA ILE A 136 12.60 3.23 17.39
C ILE A 136 12.89 1.74 17.25
N ILE A 137 14.16 1.38 17.43
CA ILE A 137 14.65 0.01 17.48
C ILE A 137 15.34 -0.22 18.81
N TYR A 138 15.06 -1.34 19.45
CA TYR A 138 15.68 -1.77 20.70
C TYR A 138 15.85 -3.29 20.76
N PRO A 139 16.83 -3.82 21.51
CA PRO A 139 16.88 -5.23 21.87
C PRO A 139 15.71 -5.61 22.79
N ARG A 140 15.03 -6.73 22.51
CA ARG A 140 13.85 -7.17 23.28
C ARG A 140 14.14 -7.35 24.78
N GLU A 141 15.37 -7.73 25.12
CA GLU A 141 15.79 -7.93 26.50
C GLU A 141 15.98 -6.60 27.27
N ILE A 142 16.31 -5.52 26.56
CA ILE A 142 16.63 -4.22 27.17
C ILE A 142 15.91 -3.09 26.40
N PRO A 143 14.57 -2.95 26.53
CA PRO A 143 13.79 -1.96 25.78
C PRO A 143 14.17 -0.49 26.07
N GLN A 144 14.85 -0.22 27.19
CA GLN A 144 15.34 1.12 27.54
C GLN A 144 16.53 1.55 26.67
N ASN A 145 17.27 0.60 26.09
CA ASN A 145 18.38 0.87 25.18
C ASN A 145 17.84 0.90 23.74
N TYR A 146 17.30 2.05 23.34
CA TYR A 146 16.73 2.23 22.01
C TYR A 146 17.50 3.28 21.21
N MET A 147 17.42 3.15 19.89
CA MET A 147 17.85 4.17 18.93
C MET A 147 16.69 4.45 17.98
N THR A 148 16.55 5.69 17.56
CA THR A 148 15.59 6.05 16.52
C THR A 148 16.11 5.62 15.14
N VAL A 149 15.21 5.41 14.19
CA VAL A 149 15.62 5.01 12.82
C VAL A 149 16.48 6.07 12.12
N GLY A 150 16.26 7.35 12.42
CA GLY A 150 17.07 8.47 11.94
C GLY A 150 18.50 8.44 12.48
N GLU A 151 18.70 8.18 13.78
CA GLU A 151 20.04 8.04 14.37
C GLU A 151 20.81 6.86 13.75
N ILE A 152 20.12 5.76 13.43
CA ILE A 152 20.73 4.61 12.75
C ILE A 152 21.12 4.98 11.31
N ALA A 153 20.27 5.73 10.59
CA ALA A 153 20.56 6.21 9.25
C ALA A 153 21.74 7.22 9.23
N GLU A 154 21.77 8.16 10.16
CA GLU A 154 22.88 9.11 10.35
C GLU A 154 24.19 8.37 10.64
N HIS A 155 24.16 7.40 11.56
CA HIS A 155 25.34 6.59 11.88
C HIS A 155 25.85 5.82 10.66
N ALA A 156 24.95 5.24 9.85
CA ALA A 156 25.33 4.52 8.64
C ALA A 156 26.06 5.42 7.62
N HIS A 157 25.68 6.70 7.50
CA HIS A 157 26.39 7.66 6.67
C HIS A 157 27.77 8.02 7.25
N ILE A 158 27.85 8.35 8.55
CA ILE A 158 29.11 8.69 9.22
C ILE A 158 30.14 7.56 9.12
N THR A 159 29.68 6.31 9.24
CA THR A 159 30.52 5.10 9.19
C THR A 159 30.70 4.51 7.80
N SER A 160 30.19 5.19 6.76
CA SER A 160 30.31 4.76 5.36
C SER A 160 29.71 3.37 5.07
N TRP A 161 28.65 2.98 5.77
CA TRP A 161 27.86 1.77 5.46
C TRP A 161 26.97 1.98 4.23
N GLY A 162 26.62 3.24 3.95
CA GLY A 162 25.77 3.65 2.84
C GLY A 162 24.38 4.06 3.30
N THR A 163 23.46 4.20 2.35
CA THR A 163 22.08 4.62 2.60
C THR A 163 21.18 3.41 2.76
N ILE A 164 20.35 3.41 3.81
CA ILE A 164 19.31 2.40 4.03
C ILE A 164 18.24 2.59 2.95
N SER A 165 18.39 1.84 1.86
CA SER A 165 17.54 1.94 0.69
C SER A 165 17.46 0.63 -0.07
N TYR A 166 16.36 0.42 -0.79
CA TYR A 166 16.19 -0.73 -1.64
C TYR A 166 15.33 -0.37 -2.85
N THR A 167 15.65 -0.96 -4.00
CA THR A 167 14.92 -0.78 -5.25
C THR A 167 14.67 -2.14 -5.87
N ASP A 168 13.41 -2.49 -6.09
CA ASP A 168 13.06 -3.73 -6.76
C ASP A 168 11.64 -3.66 -7.34
N THR A 169 11.29 -4.68 -8.10
CA THR A 169 9.97 -4.91 -8.67
C THR A 169 9.42 -6.24 -8.20
N LEU A 170 8.10 -6.33 -8.08
CA LEU A 170 7.40 -7.56 -7.77
C LEU A 170 6.24 -7.74 -8.74
N ARG A 171 6.12 -8.96 -9.26
CA ARG A 171 4.92 -9.43 -9.95
C ARG A 171 4.13 -10.31 -9.01
N GLN A 172 2.88 -9.92 -8.72
CA GLN A 172 1.97 -10.81 -8.03
C GLN A 172 1.58 -11.98 -8.93
N LYS A 173 1.68 -13.19 -8.39
CA LYS A 173 1.37 -14.42 -9.14
C LYS A 173 -0.12 -14.77 -9.09
N ASN A 174 -0.79 -14.33 -8.03
CA ASN A 174 -2.21 -14.58 -7.79
C ASN A 174 -3.03 -13.34 -8.16
N CYS A 175 -4.33 -13.53 -8.33
CA CYS A 175 -5.27 -12.46 -8.66
C CYS A 175 -6.54 -12.65 -7.81
N PRO A 176 -6.49 -12.33 -6.50
CA PRO A 176 -7.57 -12.65 -5.57
C PRO A 176 -8.86 -11.93 -5.98
N PRO A 177 -10.02 -12.61 -5.92
CA PRO A 177 -11.29 -12.00 -6.26
C PRO A 177 -11.77 -11.05 -5.16
N CYS A 178 -12.34 -9.92 -5.56
CA CYS A 178 -13.25 -9.14 -4.74
C CYS A 178 -14.69 -9.45 -5.16
N PHE A 179 -15.62 -9.40 -4.21
CA PHE A 179 -17.03 -9.73 -4.42
C PHE A 179 -17.91 -8.53 -4.10
N ILE A 180 -19.00 -8.38 -4.84
CA ILE A 180 -19.99 -7.33 -4.57
C ILE A 180 -21.40 -7.91 -4.70
N THR A 181 -22.29 -7.50 -3.82
CA THR A 181 -23.72 -7.81 -3.86
C THR A 181 -24.53 -6.53 -3.74
N HIS A 182 -25.50 -6.37 -4.64
CA HIS A 182 -26.41 -5.23 -4.68
C HIS A 182 -27.84 -5.72 -4.43
N PHE A 183 -28.53 -5.04 -3.53
CA PHE A 183 -29.98 -5.13 -3.36
C PHE A 183 -30.56 -3.79 -3.77
N VAL A 184 -31.45 -3.78 -4.76
CA VAL A 184 -32.03 -2.55 -5.30
C VAL A 184 -33.54 -2.64 -5.25
N GLU A 185 -34.15 -1.65 -4.62
CA GLU A 185 -35.59 -1.41 -4.67
C GLU A 185 -35.88 -0.48 -5.83
N VAL A 186 -36.86 -0.84 -6.67
CA VAL A 186 -37.21 -0.10 -7.87
C VAL A 186 -38.71 0.11 -7.85
N GLU A 187 -39.13 1.35 -8.07
CA GLU A 187 -40.52 1.72 -8.30
C GLU A 187 -40.69 2.08 -9.78
N VAL A 188 -41.77 1.61 -10.39
CA VAL A 188 -42.08 1.88 -11.79
C VAL A 188 -43.48 2.47 -11.88
N ASN A 189 -43.58 3.66 -12.46
CA ASN A 189 -44.87 4.25 -12.78
C ASN A 189 -45.47 3.51 -13.99
N THR A 190 -46.50 2.70 -13.77
CA THR A 190 -47.11 1.86 -14.81
C THR A 190 -47.81 2.64 -15.93
N LYS A 191 -48.07 3.92 -15.74
CA LYS A 191 -48.69 4.79 -16.75
C LYS A 191 -47.68 5.53 -17.61
N THR A 192 -46.54 5.95 -17.02
CA THR A 192 -45.51 6.75 -17.72
C THR A 192 -44.28 5.94 -18.10
N GLY A 193 -44.06 4.78 -17.47
CA GLY A 193 -42.83 4.00 -17.59
C GLY A 193 -41.65 4.56 -16.79
N GLU A 194 -41.85 5.66 -16.04
CA GLU A 194 -40.80 6.27 -15.23
C GLU A 194 -40.33 5.33 -14.11
N ILE A 195 -39.01 5.26 -13.91
CA ILE A 195 -38.36 4.36 -12.95
C ILE A 195 -37.68 5.22 -11.88
N SER A 196 -37.95 4.94 -10.61
CA SER A 196 -37.24 5.53 -9.47
C SER A 196 -36.64 4.44 -8.59
N ILE A 197 -35.58 4.80 -7.86
CA ILE A 197 -34.82 3.88 -7.02
C ILE A 197 -34.80 4.47 -5.60
N PRO A 198 -35.79 4.15 -4.76
CA PRO A 198 -35.88 4.73 -3.43
C PRO A 198 -34.75 4.27 -2.51
N ARG A 199 -34.27 3.03 -2.67
CA ARG A 199 -33.24 2.44 -1.80
C ARG A 199 -32.36 1.44 -2.53
N ALA A 200 -31.08 1.45 -2.17
CA ALA A 200 -30.15 0.38 -2.49
C ALA A 200 -29.24 0.06 -1.30
N VAL A 201 -28.89 -1.21 -1.17
CA VAL A 201 -27.91 -1.71 -0.21
C VAL A 201 -26.82 -2.42 -0.98
N ILE A 202 -25.57 -2.04 -0.73
CA ILE A 202 -24.40 -2.57 -1.42
C ILE A 202 -23.47 -3.16 -0.37
N MET A 203 -23.04 -4.39 -0.61
CA MET A 203 -22.07 -5.10 0.22
C MET A 203 -20.89 -5.49 -0.65
N GLY A 204 -19.68 -5.14 -0.23
CA GLY A 204 -18.45 -5.55 -0.90
C GLY A 204 -17.56 -6.35 0.06
N ASP A 205 -16.94 -7.40 -0.47
CA ASP A 205 -15.80 -8.07 0.15
C ASP A 205 -14.55 -7.71 -0.67
N SER A 206 -13.62 -7.00 -0.02
CA SER A 206 -12.35 -6.56 -0.59
C SER A 206 -11.16 -7.06 0.25
N GLY A 207 -11.37 -8.05 1.11
CA GLY A 207 -10.38 -8.47 2.10
C GLY A 207 -10.10 -7.34 3.12
N THR A 208 -8.82 -7.07 3.36
CA THR A 208 -8.40 -6.02 4.30
C THR A 208 -8.54 -4.63 3.68
N VAL A 209 -9.47 -3.84 4.21
CA VAL A 209 -9.69 -2.47 3.78
C VAL A 209 -8.65 -1.53 4.42
N ILE A 210 -7.84 -0.88 3.59
CA ILE A 210 -6.77 0.04 4.04
C ILE A 210 -7.34 1.42 4.41
N ASN A 211 -8.30 1.92 3.61
CA ASN A 211 -8.96 3.20 3.84
C ASN A 211 -10.48 3.02 3.71
N PRO A 212 -11.22 2.92 4.84
CA PRO A 212 -12.66 2.70 4.84
C PRO A 212 -13.45 3.78 4.09
N ASP A 213 -13.09 5.05 4.27
CA ASP A 213 -13.82 6.18 3.65
C ASP A 213 -13.67 6.15 2.11
N LEU A 214 -12.45 5.89 1.63
CA LEU A 214 -12.20 5.78 0.19
C LEU A 214 -12.80 4.51 -0.40
N TRP A 215 -12.79 3.41 0.36
CA TRP A 215 -13.46 2.18 -0.05
C TRP A 215 -14.97 2.40 -0.21
N GLU A 216 -15.62 3.06 0.75
CA GLU A 216 -17.04 3.44 0.64
C GLU A 216 -17.28 4.32 -0.58
N GLY A 217 -16.42 5.32 -0.82
CA GLY A 217 -16.47 6.18 -1.99
C GLY A 217 -16.39 5.41 -3.32
N GLN A 218 -15.53 4.39 -3.41
CA GLN A 218 -15.42 3.53 -4.59
C GLN A 218 -16.71 2.71 -4.83
N ILE A 219 -17.29 2.14 -3.77
CA ILE A 219 -18.53 1.36 -3.85
C ILE A 219 -19.70 2.24 -4.33
N ILE A 220 -19.83 3.45 -3.77
CA ILE A 220 -20.86 4.42 -4.19
C ILE A 220 -20.64 4.85 -5.65
N GLY A 221 -19.38 5.09 -6.05
CA GLY A 221 -19.03 5.49 -7.41
C GLY A 221 -19.43 4.44 -8.46
N VAL A 222 -19.17 3.16 -8.20
CA VAL A 222 -19.59 2.05 -9.06
C VAL A 222 -21.11 2.01 -9.22
N TYR A 223 -21.85 2.12 -8.12
CA TYR A 223 -23.31 2.10 -8.15
C TYR A 223 -23.88 3.24 -8.98
N ARG A 224 -23.39 4.47 -8.81
CA ARG A 224 -23.87 5.63 -9.55
C ARG A 224 -23.64 5.51 -11.06
N ASN A 225 -22.51 4.93 -11.47
CA ASN A 225 -22.20 4.69 -12.89
C ASN A 225 -23.00 3.53 -13.50
N SER A 226 -23.54 2.62 -12.68
CA SER A 226 -24.27 1.43 -13.17
C SER A 226 -25.64 1.75 -13.79
N PHE A 227 -26.19 2.94 -13.56
CA PHE A 227 -27.48 3.38 -14.11
C PHE A 227 -27.36 4.23 -15.38
N VAL A 228 -26.15 4.42 -15.89
CA VAL A 228 -25.88 5.17 -17.12
C VAL A 228 -25.86 4.23 -18.35
N PHE A 229 -25.93 2.91 -18.13
CA PHE A 229 -25.94 1.88 -19.17
C PHE A 229 -27.35 1.33 -19.43
#